data_AF-A0A259YPX5-F1
#
_entry.id   AF-A0A259YPX5-F1
#
_cell.length_a   1.000
_cell.length_b   1.000
_cell.length_c   1.000
_cell.angle_alpha   90.00
_cell.angle_beta   90.00
_cell.angle_gamma   90.00
#
_symmetry.space_group_name_H-M   'P 1'
#
loop_
_entity.id
_entity.type
_entity.pdbx_description
1 polymer ?
#
loop_
_entity_poly.entity_id
_entity_poly.type
_entity_poly.pdbx_seq_one_letter_code
_entity_poly.pdbx_strand_id
1 'polypeptide(L)'
;MTLCRNVADAPHRATLECVPTYSFRCARRCAPVEQRFSMADAPSEVTCPECGDAAPRQISSPALGRGNSAAMKAHDASRATADTPAVVSSLPPAGRSATRTTSNPLHRRLPRP
;
A
#
# COMPACT_ATOMS: atom_id res chain seq x y z
N MET A 1 4.70 -29.93 44.50
CA MET A 1 5.44 -29.95 43.22
C MET A 1 4.58 -29.25 42.19
N THR A 2 4.86 -27.97 41.97
CA THR A 2 4.06 -27.06 41.14
C THR A 2 4.53 -27.22 39.69
N LEU A 3 3.67 -27.75 38.82
CA LEU A 3 4.00 -27.83 37.40
C LEU A 3 3.89 -26.44 36.77
N CYS A 4 5.03 -26.00 36.24
CA CYS A 4 5.23 -24.75 35.52
C CYS A 4 4.25 -24.63 34.34
N ARG A 5 3.52 -23.52 34.29
CA ARG A 5 2.84 -23.04 33.09
C ARG A 5 3.90 -22.73 32.03
N ASN A 6 3.97 -23.53 30.98
CA ASN A 6 4.73 -23.17 29.79
C ASN A 6 3.91 -22.17 28.97
N VAL A 7 4.27 -20.89 29.14
CA VAL A 7 3.98 -19.80 28.22
C VAL A 7 4.95 -19.92 27.05
N ALA A 8 4.52 -20.53 25.96
CA ALA A 8 5.10 -20.47 24.61
C ALA A 8 4.15 -21.31 23.73
N ASP A 9 3.14 -20.73 23.09
CA ASP A 9 3.30 -19.92 21.88
C ASP A 9 2.07 -19.02 21.75
N ALA A 10 2.20 -17.76 22.14
CA ALA A 10 1.20 -16.76 21.81
C ALA A 10 1.59 -16.18 20.45
N PRO A 11 0.83 -16.42 19.36
CA PRO A 11 1.13 -15.77 18.11
C PRO A 11 0.97 -14.27 18.31
N HIS A 12 2.05 -13.57 18.00
CA HIS A 12 2.19 -12.12 17.96
C HIS A 12 0.87 -11.37 17.81
N ARG A 13 0.53 -10.53 18.79
CA ARG A 13 -0.55 -9.53 18.76
C ARG A 13 -0.53 -8.56 17.55
N ALA A 14 0.42 -8.70 16.62
CA ALA A 14 0.61 -7.86 15.43
C ALA A 14 0.16 -8.52 14.10
N THR A 15 -0.16 -9.81 14.05
CA THR A 15 -0.59 -10.46 12.78
C THR A 15 -2.09 -10.30 12.48
N LEU A 16 -2.91 -9.87 13.44
CA LEU A 16 -4.37 -9.79 13.27
C LEU A 16 -4.85 -8.51 12.57
N GLU A 17 -4.03 -7.46 12.48
CA GLU A 17 -4.49 -6.17 11.94
C GLU A 17 -4.36 -6.02 10.41
N CYS A 18 -3.61 -6.89 9.74
CA CYS A 18 -3.44 -6.84 8.28
C CYS A 18 -3.58 -8.23 7.62
N VAL A 19 -4.60 -9.00 8.03
CA VAL A 19 -4.92 -10.27 7.35
C VAL A 19 -5.74 -9.96 6.09
N PRO A 20 -5.33 -10.44 4.90
CA PRO A 20 -6.05 -10.19 3.66
C PRO A 20 -7.42 -10.87 3.65
N THR A 21 -8.37 -10.24 2.94
CA THR A 21 -9.69 -10.78 2.68
C THR A 21 -9.71 -11.49 1.33
N TYR A 22 -10.25 -12.70 1.29
CA TYR A 22 -10.44 -13.50 0.09
C TYR A 22 -11.92 -13.75 -0.17
N SER A 23 -12.32 -13.74 -1.44
CA SER A 23 -13.68 -14.05 -1.89
C SER A 23 -13.78 -15.48 -2.43
N PHE A 24 -14.86 -16.19 -2.11
CA PHE A 24 -15.14 -17.56 -2.55
C PHE A 24 -16.53 -17.65 -3.17
N ARG A 25 -16.70 -18.50 -4.19
CA ARG A 25 -17.99 -18.69 -4.84
C ARG A 25 -18.16 -20.11 -5.39
N CYS A 26 -19.26 -20.77 -5.04
CA CYS A 26 -19.58 -22.11 -5.51
C CYS A 26 -20.06 -22.12 -6.98
N ALA A 27 -20.01 -23.29 -7.60
CA ALA A 27 -20.48 -23.50 -8.98
C ALA A 27 -21.98 -23.18 -9.14
N ARG A 28 -22.77 -23.38 -8.08
CA ARG A 28 -24.21 -23.03 -8.02
C ARG A 28 -24.49 -21.53 -7.93
N ARG A 29 -23.46 -20.69 -7.82
CA ARG A 29 -23.57 -19.22 -7.85
C ARG A 29 -24.39 -18.62 -6.71
N CYS A 30 -24.40 -19.26 -5.54
CA CYS A 30 -24.83 -18.67 -4.27
C CYS A 30 -24.13 -17.33 -3.98
N ALA A 31 -24.58 -16.62 -2.95
CA ALA A 31 -23.95 -15.39 -2.51
C ALA A 31 -22.44 -15.60 -2.26
N PRO A 32 -21.55 -14.71 -2.76
CA PRO A 32 -20.13 -14.81 -2.47
C PRO A 32 -19.86 -14.71 -0.97
N VAL A 33 -18.89 -15.49 -0.50
CA VAL A 33 -18.45 -15.45 0.89
C VAL A 33 -17.08 -14.82 0.97
N GLU A 34 -16.91 -13.83 1.85
CA GLU A 34 -15.63 -13.23 2.15
C GLU A 34 -15.08 -13.76 3.47
N GLN A 35 -13.83 -14.24 3.44
CA GLN A 35 -13.14 -14.75 4.62
C GLN A 35 -11.71 -14.23 4.67
N ARG A 36 -11.20 -14.06 5.88
CA ARG A 36 -9.83 -13.60 6.13
C ARG A 36 -8.94 -14.79 6.41
N PHE A 37 -7.87 -14.92 5.63
CA PHE A 37 -6.85 -15.92 5.83
C PHE A 37 -5.47 -15.26 5.79
N SER A 38 -4.49 -15.80 6.49
CA SER A 38 -3.11 -15.41 6.24
C SER A 38 -2.74 -15.76 4.79
N MET A 39 -1.70 -15.12 4.22
CA MET A 39 -1.23 -15.54 2.89
C MET A 39 -0.69 -16.97 2.88
N ALA A 40 -0.24 -17.49 4.03
CA ALA A 40 0.28 -18.85 4.17
C ALA A 40 -0.83 -19.91 4.27
N ASP A 41 -1.96 -19.56 4.88
CA ASP A 41 -3.02 -20.52 5.25
C ASP A 41 -4.27 -20.40 4.37
N ALA A 42 -4.25 -19.55 3.33
CA ALA A 42 -5.41 -19.32 2.48
C ALA A 42 -5.73 -20.58 1.63
N PRO A 43 -6.87 -21.25 1.85
CA PRO A 43 -7.22 -22.45 1.10
C PRO A 43 -7.61 -22.12 -0.34
N SER A 44 -7.51 -23.11 -1.23
CA SER A 44 -7.98 -23.01 -2.62
C SER A 44 -9.51 -23.04 -2.73
N GLU A 45 -10.21 -23.62 -1.76
CA GLU A 45 -11.66 -23.71 -1.68
C GLU A 45 -12.17 -23.74 -0.24
N VAL A 46 -13.44 -23.40 -0.06
CA VAL A 46 -14.16 -23.49 1.22
C VAL A 46 -15.53 -24.11 1.00
N THR A 47 -16.17 -24.61 2.05
CA THR A 47 -17.55 -25.10 1.97
C THR A 47 -18.53 -23.93 1.89
N CYS A 48 -19.44 -23.95 0.92
CA CYS A 48 -20.48 -22.92 0.79
C CYS A 48 -21.47 -23.03 1.96
N PRO A 49 -21.72 -21.95 2.73
CA PRO A 49 -22.65 -21.98 3.86
C PRO A 49 -24.12 -22.12 3.44
N GLU A 50 -24.45 -21.84 2.17
CA GLU A 50 -25.84 -21.96 1.67
C GLU A 50 -26.16 -23.34 1.11
N CYS A 51 -25.25 -23.95 0.34
CA CYS A 51 -25.53 -25.19 -0.38
C CYS A 51 -24.65 -26.38 0.00
N GLY A 52 -23.60 -26.17 0.78
CA GLY A 52 -22.64 -27.22 1.16
C GLY A 52 -21.63 -27.59 0.08
N ASP A 53 -21.78 -27.10 -1.16
CA ASP A 53 -20.84 -27.38 -2.25
C ASP A 53 -19.49 -26.69 -2.04
N ALA A 54 -18.46 -27.22 -2.70
CA ALA A 54 -17.16 -26.58 -2.79
C ALA A 54 -17.26 -25.20 -3.46
N ALA A 55 -16.70 -24.19 -2.80
CA ALA A 55 -16.60 -22.82 -3.24
C ALA A 55 -15.13 -22.46 -3.47
N PRO A 56 -14.61 -22.57 -4.71
CA PRO A 56 -13.25 -22.18 -5.02
C PRO A 56 -13.01 -20.70 -4.78
N ARG A 57 -11.76 -20.36 -4.44
CA ARG A 57 -11.29 -18.99 -4.26
C ARG A 57 -11.38 -18.24 -5.58
N GLN A 58 -12.09 -17.12 -5.57
CA GLN A 58 -12.20 -16.20 -6.68
C GLN A 58 -11.14 -15.10 -6.54
N ILE A 59 -10.57 -14.68 -7.67
CA ILE A 59 -9.81 -13.43 -7.73
C ILE A 59 -10.85 -12.31 -7.73
N SER A 60 -11.01 -11.63 -6.60
CA SER A 60 -11.87 -10.45 -6.52
C SER A 60 -11.33 -9.35 -7.42
N SER A 61 -12.22 -8.50 -7.92
CA SER A 61 -11.79 -7.33 -8.69
C SER A 61 -10.92 -6.44 -7.79
N PRO A 62 -9.63 -6.23 -8.12
CA PRO A 62 -8.79 -5.34 -7.32
C PRO A 62 -9.41 -3.95 -7.37
N ALA A 63 -9.83 -3.43 -6.22
CA ALA A 63 -10.56 -2.17 -6.01
C ALA A 63 -10.57 -1.19 -7.20
N LEU A 64 -11.42 -1.50 -8.21
CA LEU A 64 -11.48 -0.77 -9.47
C LEU A 64 -12.05 0.62 -9.16
N GLY A 65 -11.21 1.65 -9.27
CA GLY A 65 -11.57 3.03 -8.94
C GLY A 65 -10.54 3.78 -8.09
N ARG A 66 -9.59 3.09 -7.46
CA ARG A 66 -8.51 3.73 -6.66
C ARG A 66 -7.36 4.30 -7.51
N GLY A 67 -7.37 4.04 -8.82
CA GLY A 67 -6.33 4.46 -9.76
C GLY A 67 -6.20 5.98 -9.97
N ASN A 68 -7.25 6.76 -9.70
CA ASN A 68 -7.20 8.23 -9.85
C ASN A 68 -6.66 8.97 -8.60
N SER A 69 -6.11 8.25 -7.62
CA SER A 69 -5.56 8.86 -6.41
C SER A 69 -4.31 9.70 -6.71
N ALA A 70 -4.05 10.73 -5.89
CA ALA A 70 -2.86 11.56 -6.03
C ALA A 70 -1.56 10.74 -5.94
N ALA A 71 -1.53 9.72 -5.09
CA ALA A 71 -0.39 8.81 -4.98
C ALA A 71 -0.14 8.03 -6.28
N MET A 72 -1.20 7.47 -6.88
CA MET A 72 -1.07 6.75 -8.15
C MET A 72 -0.59 7.67 -9.28
N LYS A 73 -1.15 8.88 -9.38
CA LYS A 73 -0.69 9.89 -10.35
C LYS A 73 0.78 10.26 -10.19
N ALA A 74 1.28 10.33 -8.96
CA ALA A 74 2.69 10.61 -8.70
C ALA A 74 3.59 9.46 -9.17
N HIS A 75 3.17 8.21 -8.99
CA HIS A 75 3.86 7.04 -9.53
C HIS A 75 3.87 7.04 -11.06
N ASP A 76 2.73 7.31 -11.68
CA ASP A 76 2.62 7.37 -13.15
C ASP A 76 3.49 8.50 -13.73
N ALA A 77 3.47 9.68 -13.11
CA ALA A 77 4.34 10.79 -13.50
C ALA A 77 5.82 10.43 -13.39
N SER A 78 6.21 9.70 -12.33
CA SER A 78 7.59 9.24 -12.13
C SER A 78 8.01 8.20 -13.17
N ARG A 79 7.11 7.30 -13.59
CA ARG A 79 7.37 6.34 -14.67
C ARG A 79 7.51 7.06 -16.01
N ALA A 80 6.66 8.05 -16.28
CA ALA A 80 6.64 8.77 -17.55
C ALA A 80 7.94 9.55 -17.83
N THR A 81 8.73 9.92 -16.80
CA THR A 81 10.01 10.61 -17.02
C THR A 81 11.09 9.71 -17.63
N ALA A 82 10.94 8.38 -17.55
CA ALA A 82 11.88 7.44 -18.16
C ALA A 82 11.80 7.48 -19.70
N ASP A 83 10.59 7.55 -20.25
CA ASP A 83 10.36 7.54 -21.70
C ASP A 83 10.21 8.95 -22.28
N THR A 84 9.54 9.85 -21.54
CA THR A 84 9.22 11.22 -21.98
C THR A 84 9.50 12.23 -20.87
N PRO A 85 10.77 12.53 -20.58
CA PRO A 85 11.11 13.53 -19.57
C PRO A 85 10.62 14.92 -20.00
N ALA A 86 9.99 15.65 -19.07
CA ALA A 86 9.61 17.03 -19.31
C ALA A 86 10.87 17.92 -19.39
N VAL A 87 11.21 18.39 -20.59
CA VAL A 87 12.33 19.32 -20.81
C VAL A 87 11.83 20.75 -20.57
N VAL A 88 12.45 21.43 -19.61
CA VAL A 88 12.13 22.83 -19.29
C VAL A 88 12.88 23.76 -20.25
N SER A 89 12.17 24.37 -21.20
CA SER A 89 12.73 25.30 -22.20
C SER A 89 12.84 26.74 -21.71
N SER A 90 12.17 27.07 -20.61
CA SER A 90 12.19 28.40 -20.00
C SER A 90 11.83 28.28 -18.53
N LEU A 91 12.40 29.15 -17.70
CA LEU A 91 12.06 29.20 -16.29
C LEU A 91 10.57 29.58 -16.12
N PRO A 92 9.86 29.04 -15.10
CA PRO A 92 8.49 29.42 -14.82
C PRO A 92 8.33 30.94 -14.67
N PRO A 93 7.28 31.55 -15.24
CA PRO A 93 7.10 33.00 -15.27
C PRO A 93 6.75 33.64 -13.91
N ALA A 94 6.53 32.84 -12.86
CA ALA A 94 6.11 33.33 -11.55
C ALA A 94 7.11 32.95 -10.44
N GLY A 95 7.64 33.98 -9.77
CA GLY A 95 8.08 33.89 -8.38
C GLY A 95 9.54 33.48 -8.16
N ARG A 96 10.50 34.25 -8.69
CA ARG A 96 11.77 34.38 -7.96
C ARG A 96 11.45 35.11 -6.66
N SER A 97 11.09 34.37 -5.61
CA SER A 97 11.30 34.89 -4.26
C SER A 97 12.80 35.13 -4.17
N ALA A 98 13.22 36.40 -4.18
CA ALA A 98 14.61 36.75 -4.08
C ALA A 98 15.18 36.01 -2.86
N THR A 99 16.24 35.22 -3.06
CA THR A 99 16.89 34.52 -1.95
C THR A 99 17.19 35.55 -0.86
N ARG A 100 16.63 35.35 0.33
CA ARG A 100 16.82 36.28 1.45
C ARG A 100 18.31 36.35 1.74
N THR A 101 18.92 37.46 1.34
CA THR A 101 20.33 37.71 1.60
C THR A 101 20.43 38.37 2.96
N THR A 102 21.31 37.84 3.81
CA THR A 102 21.63 38.43 5.12
C THR A 102 22.69 39.51 4.93
N SER A 103 22.41 40.73 5.42
CA SER A 103 23.32 41.89 5.38
C SER A 103 24.26 41.95 6.60
N ASN A 104 24.59 40.81 7.20
CA ASN A 104 25.42 40.76 8.40
C ASN A 104 26.85 41.24 8.09
N PRO A 105 27.35 42.30 8.75
CA PRO A 105 28.69 42.85 8.51
C PRO A 105 29.81 41.85 8.83
N LEU A 106 29.55 40.82 9.64
CA LEU A 106 30.52 39.76 9.97
C LEU A 106 30.88 38.89 8.76
N HIS A 107 30.07 38.90 7.69
CA HIS A 107 30.41 38.17 6.46
C HIS A 107 31.72 38.64 5.82
N ARG A 108 32.18 39.86 6.11
CA ARG A 108 33.47 40.37 5.63
C ARG A 108 34.68 39.62 6.21
N ARG A 109 34.50 38.87 7.30
CA ARG A 109 35.54 38.10 7.98
C ARG A 109 35.63 36.64 7.53
N LEU A 110 34.72 36.18 6.67
CA LEU A 110 34.78 34.84 6.11
C LEU A 110 35.97 34.72 5.15
N PRO A 111 36.68 33.58 5.12
CA PRO A 111 37.68 33.30 4.11
C PRO A 111 37.06 33.43 2.72
N ARG A 112 37.70 34.20 1.83
CA ARG A 112 37.23 34.33 0.46
C ARG A 112 37.71 33.12 -0.35
N PRO A 113 36.83 32.48 -1.14
CA PRO A 113 37.25 31.47 -2.11
C PRO A 113 38.13 32.07 -3.21
#